data_AF-A0A0X3BL81-F1
#
_entry.id   AF-A0A0X3BL81-F1
#
_cell.length_a   1.000
_cell.length_b   1.000
_cell.length_c   1.000
_cell.angle_alpha   90.00
_cell.angle_beta   90.00
_cell.angle_gamma   90.00
#
_symmetry.space_group_name_H-M   'P 1'
#
loop_
_entity.id
_entity.type
_entity.pdbx_description
1 polymer ?
#
loop_
_entity_poly.entity_id
_entity_poly.type
_entity_poly.pdbx_seq_one_letter_code
_entity_poly.pdbx_strand_id
1 'polypeptide(L)' 'MRIGILSDTHDYLEMVDAAVGQLNRERVDLVLHAGDYISPFVIPRLANLRSP' A
#
# COMPACT_ATOMS: atom_id res chain seq x y z
N MET A 1 -11.32 12.06 8.38
CA MET A 1 -10.22 12.03 7.40
C MET A 1 -9.07 11.21 7.97
N ARG A 2 -8.78 10.05 7.38
CA ARG A 2 -7.68 9.16 7.75
C ARG A 2 -6.75 8.98 6.55
N ILE A 3 -5.45 9.12 6.77
CA ILE A 3 -4.43 8.96 5.73
C ILE A 3 -3.55 7.76 6.08
N GLY A 4 -3.38 6.84 5.14
CA GLY A 4 -2.43 5.74 5.24
C GLY A 4 -1.06 6.15 4.70
N ILE A 5 0.01 5.72 5.37
CA ILE A 5 1.39 5.97 4.92
C ILE A 5 2.12 4.63 4.83
N LEU A 6 2.81 4.42 3.71
CA LEU A 6 3.68 3.29 3.43
C LEU A 6 5.06 3.80 3.00
N SER A 7 6.10 3.01 3.19
CA SER A 7 7.45 3.29 2.71
C SER A 7 8.23 1.98 2.57
N ASP A 8 9.21 1.96 1.67
CA ASP A 8 10.28 0.95 1.62
C ASP A 8 9.78 -0.50 1.67
N THR A 9 8.81 -0.81 0.82
CA THR A 9 8.22 -2.15 0.73
C THR A 9 9.18 -3.16 0.10
N HIS A 10 10.18 -2.72 -0.66
CA HIS A 10 11.32 -3.51 -1.14
C HIS A 10 10.93 -4.90 -1.68
N ASP A 11 9.97 -4.94 -2.61
CA ASP A 11 9.45 -6.17 -3.22
C ASP A 11 8.90 -7.23 -2.23
N TYR A 12 8.70 -6.88 -0.94
CA TYR A 12 8.18 -7.82 0.07
C TYR A 12 6.65 -7.97 -0.05
N LEU A 13 6.25 -8.73 -1.07
CA LEU A 13 4.86 -8.81 -1.53
C LEU A 13 3.86 -9.22 -0.45
N GLU A 14 4.23 -10.12 0.46
CA GLU A 14 3.37 -10.57 1.56
C GLU A 14 3.01 -9.41 2.50
N MET A 15 3.99 -8.54 2.80
CA MET A 15 3.78 -7.36 3.62
C MET A 15 3.01 -6.27 2.89
N VAL A 16 3.21 -6.13 1.57
CA VAL A 16 2.39 -5.24 0.74
C VAL A 16 0.93 -5.65 0.80
N ASP A 17 0.63 -6.93 0.58
CA ASP A 17 -0.74 -7.46 0.64
C ASP A 17 -1.37 -7.26 2.03
N ALA A 18 -0.61 -7.55 3.10
CA ALA A 18 -1.06 -7.35 4.47
C ALA A 18 -1.38 -5.88 4.77
N ALA A 19 -0.51 -4.97 4.33
CA ALA A 19 -0.68 -3.53 4.51
C ALA A 19 -1.90 -2.99 3.74
N VAL A 20 -2.05 -3.36 2.47
CA VAL A 20 -3.23 -3.01 1.66
C VAL A 20 -4.51 -3.51 2.33
N GLY A 21 -4.52 -4.76 2.81
CA GLY A 21 -5.65 -5.32 3.54
C GLY A 21 -5.99 -4.54 4.81
N GLN A 22 -5.00 -4.13 5.59
CA GLN A 22 -5.19 -3.35 6.81
C GLN A 22 -5.72 -1.94 6.49
N LEU A 23 -5.13 -1.24 5.52
CA LEU A 23 -5.55 0.10 5.12
C LEU A 23 -6.99 0.13 4.59
N ASN A 24 -7.36 -0.89 3.81
CA ASN A 24 -8.74 -1.07 3.35
C ASN A 24 -9.72 -1.33 4.50
N ARG A 25 -9.34 -2.14 5.51
CA ARG A 25 -10.18 -2.38 6.71
C ARG A 25 -10.38 -1.11 7.54
N GLU A 26 -9.34 -0.30 7.67
CA GLU A 26 -9.38 0.97 8.40
C GLU A 26 -10.12 2.09 7.67
N ARG A 27 -10.53 1.84 6.41
CA ARG A 27 -11.27 2.79 5.55
C ARG A 27 -10.54 4.13 5.45
N VAL A 28 -9.24 4.09 5.15
CA VAL A 28 -8.45 5.31 4.91
C VAL A 28 -8.90 6.00 3.62
N ASP A 29 -8.89 7.33 3.62
CA ASP A 29 -9.40 8.16 2.52
C ASP A 29 -8.34 8.39 1.41
N LEU A 30 -7.06 8.27 1.76
CA LEU A 30 -5.89 8.47 0.89
C LEU A 30 -4.73 7.62 1.40
N VAL A 31 -3.93 7.03 0.50
CA VAL A 31 -2.68 6.34 0.83
C VAL A 31 -1.49 6.98 0.11
N LEU A 32 -0.43 7.26 0.86
CA LEU A 32 0.84 7.76 0.33
C LEU A 32 1.92 6.70 0.51
N HIS A 33 2.58 6.31 -0.57
CA HIS A 33 3.78 5.46 -0.54
C HIS A 33 5.01 6.33 -0.79
N ALA A 34 5.82 6.58 0.25
CA ALA A 34 6.88 7.58 0.24
C ALA A 34 8.28 7.02 -0.03
N GLY A 35 8.44 5.70 -0.10
CA GLY A 35 9.74 5.06 -0.30
C GLY A 35 9.72 4.00 -1.40
N ASP A 36 10.70 3.12 -1.35
CA ASP A 36 11.00 2.25 -2.47
C ASP A 36 10.16 0.97 -2.48
N TYR A 37 9.35 0.79 -3.53
CA TYR A 37 8.80 -0.53 -3.83
C TYR A 37 9.76 -1.40 -4.65
N ILE A 38 10.67 -0.81 -5.43
CA ILE A 38 11.70 -1.46 -6.29
C ILE A 38 11.17 -1.95 -7.64
N SER A 39 10.35 -3.00 -7.69
CA SER A 39 10.00 -3.64 -8.97
C SER A 39 8.56 -3.35 -9.43
N PRO A 40 8.28 -3.29 -10.75
CA PRO A 40 6.94 -3.00 -11.28
C PRO A 40 5.84 -3.98 -10.86
N PHE A 41 6.19 -5.21 -10.49
CA PHE A 41 5.22 -6.21 -10.05
C PHE A 41 4.56 -5.88 -8.69
N VAL A 42 5.06 -4.88 -7.96
CA VAL A 42 4.42 -4.38 -6.74
C VAL A 42 3.20 -3.52 -7.06
N ILE A 43 3.18 -2.84 -8.21
CA ILE A 43 2.10 -1.92 -8.60
C ILE A 43 0.72 -2.59 -8.64
N PRO A 44 0.54 -3.78 -9.26
CA PRO A 44 -0.75 -4.48 -9.22
C PRO A 44 -1.20 -4.88 -7.81
N ARG A 45 -0.28 -5.02 -6.85
CA ARG A 45 -0.61 -5.30 -5.45
C ARG A 45 -1.17 -4.06 -4.77
N LEU A 46 -0.46 -2.93 -4.89
CA LEU A 46 -0.88 -1.62 -4.38
C LEU A 46 -2.19 -1.13 -5.01
N ALA A 47 -2.44 -1.45 -6.28
CA ALA A 47 -3.68 -1.13 -6.97
C ALA A 47 -4.95 -1.76 -6.35
N ASN A 48 -4.82 -2.70 -5.40
CA ASN A 48 -5.95 -3.24 -4.64
C ASN A 48 -6.39 -2.33 -3.47
N LEU A 49 -5.73 -1.18 -3.25
CA LEU A 49 -6.22 -0.14 -2.35
C LEU A 49 -7.57 0.38 -2.85
N ARG A 50 -8.53 0.55 -1.93
CA ARG A 50 -9.86 1.10 -2.20
C ARG A 50 -9.92 2.61 -2.09
N SER A 51 -8.80 3.21 -1.72
CA SER A 51 -8.54 4.64 -1.72
C SER A 51 -7.49 4.99 -2.77
N PRO A 52 -7.50 6.23 -3.25
CA PRO A 52 -6.44 6.76 -4.09
C PRO A 52 -5.08 6.77 -3.37
#